data_AF-A0A5E5PNC7-F1
#
_entry.id   AF-A0A5E5PNC7-F1
#
_cell.length_a   1.000
_cell.length_b   1.000
_cell.length_c   1.000
_cell.angle_alpha   90.00
_cell.angle_beta   90.00
_cell.angle_gamma   90.00
#
_symmetry.space_group_name_H-M   'P 1'
#
loop_
_entity.id
_entity.type
_entity.pdbx_description
1 polymer ?
#
loop_
_entity_poly.entity_id
_entity_poly.type
_entity_poly.pdbx_seq_one_letter_code
_entity_poly.pdbx_strand_id
1 'polypeptide(L)' 'MIIIGAGFGELSVVEYAREYGKKCLVIEASLRAGL' A
#
# COMPACT_ATOMS: atom_id res chain seq x y z
N MET A 1 6.28 6.48 4.01
CA MET A 1 6.70 5.23 3.33
C MET A 1 6.16 5.26 1.92
N ILE A 2 6.97 4.88 0.94
CA ILE A 2 6.52 4.74 -0.46
C ILE A 2 6.43 3.25 -0.74
N ILE A 3 5.30 2.81 -1.28
CA ILE A 3 5.04 1.43 -1.68
C ILE A 3 4.73 1.43 -3.17
N ILE A 4 5.35 0.51 -3.90
CA ILE A 4 5.12 0.32 -5.33
C ILE A 4 4.30 -0.95 -5.50
N GLY A 5 3.14 -0.84 -6.14
CA GLY A 5 2.14 -1.88 -6.21
C GLY A 5 1.03 -1.72 -5.17
N ALA A 6 -0.19 -2.09 -5.54
CA ALA A 6 -1.39 -2.09 -4.71
C ALA A 6 -2.11 -3.45 -4.78
N GLY A 7 -1.37 -4.55 -4.80
CA GLY A 7 -1.90 -5.90 -4.62
C GLY A 7 -2.26 -6.17 -3.15
N PHE A 8 -2.80 -7.36 -2.88
CA PHE A 8 -3.22 -7.74 -1.52
C PHE A 8 -2.06 -7.72 -0.52
N GLY A 9 -0.85 -8.10 -0.95
CA GLY A 9 0.35 -8.08 -0.12
C GLY A 9 0.76 -6.65 0.25
N GLU A 10 0.82 -5.75 -0.73
CA GLU A 10 1.21 -4.36 -0.53
C GLU A 10 0.20 -3.61 0.33
N LEU A 11 -1.10 -3.87 0.16
CA LEU A 11 -2.15 -3.29 0.99
C LEU A 11 -2.06 -3.77 2.45
N SER A 12 -1.69 -5.02 2.69
CA SER A 12 -1.46 -5.51 4.07
C SER A 12 -0.32 -4.75 4.77
N VAL A 13 0.72 -4.36 4.03
CA VAL A 13 1.84 -3.57 4.54
C VAL A 13 1.41 -2.14 4.87
N VAL A 14 0.48 -1.55 4.09
CA VAL A 14 -0.11 -0.24 4.41
C VAL A 14 -0.87 -0.30 5.74
N GLU A 15 -1.73 -1.31 5.91
CA GLU A 15 -2.53 -1.48 7.13
C GLU A 15 -1.61 -1.66 8.34
N TYR A 16 -0.61 -2.54 8.24
CA TYR A 16 0.38 -2.71 9.29
C TYR A 16 1.11 -1.39 9.61
N ALA A 17 1.61 -0.68 8.60
CA ALA A 17 2.32 0.59 8.83
C ALA A 17 1.43 1.67 9.47
N ARG A 18 0.14 1.66 9.18
CA ARG A 18 -0.85 2.57 9.78
C ARG A 18 -1.01 2.33 11.28
N GLU A 19 -0.99 1.09 11.74
CA GLU A 19 -1.06 0.76 13.18
C GLU A 19 0.06 1.44 13.99
N TYR A 20 1.22 1.66 13.38
CA TYR A 20 2.36 2.38 13.98
C TYR A 20 2.38 3.89 13.67
N GLY A 21 1.26 4.44 13.20
CA GLY A 21 1.12 5.87 12.90
C GLY A 21 1.96 6.36 11.72
N LYS A 22 2.40 5.46 10.84
CA LYS A 22 3.20 5.83 9.67
C LYS A 22 2.29 6.34 8.55
N LYS A 23 2.75 7.35 7.82
CA LYS A 23 2.10 7.85 6.60
C LYS A 23 2.65 7.08 5.39
N CYS A 24 1.75 6.64 4.51
CA CYS A 24 2.08 5.85 3.32
C CYS A 24 1.61 6.55 2.05
N LEU A 25 2.42 6.48 0.99
CA LEU A 25 2.06 6.82 -0.38
C LEU A 25 2.18 5.54 -1.21
N VAL A 26 1.09 5.13 -1.86
CA VAL A 26 1.07 3.95 -2.72
C VAL A 26 1.05 4.41 -4.16
N ILE A 27 1.92 3.81 -4.99
CA ILE A 27 2.00 4.06 -6.42
C ILE A 27 1.68 2.75 -7.14
N GLU A 28 0.57 2.74 -7.88
CA GLU A 28 0.10 1.61 -8.66
C GLU A 28 0.15 1.96 -10.14
N ALA A 29 0.61 1.03 -10.98
CA ALA A 29 0.69 1.23 -12.42
C ALA A 29 -0.70 1.11 -13.08
N SER A 30 -1.58 0.31 -12.48
CA SER A 30 -2.95 0.09 -12.93
C SER A 30 -3.93 1.10 -12.33
N LEU A 31 -5.08 1.29 -12.97
CA LEU A 31 -6.18 2.07 -12.39
C LEU A 31 -7.01 1.31 -11.34
N ARG A 32 -6.64 0.05 -11.07
CA ARG A 32 -7.32 -0.85 -10.13
C ARG A 32 -6.31 -1.42 -9.15
N ALA A 33 -6.69 -1.46 -7.87
CA ALA A 33 -5.96 -2.13 -6.81
C ALA A 33 -6.54 -3.54 -6.55
N GLY A 34 -5.77 -4.39 -5.86
CA GLY A 34 -6.19 -5.71 -5.41
C GLY A 34 -6.22 -6.78 -6.51
N LEU A 35 -5.32 -6.67 -7.51
CA LEU A 35 -5.12 -7.68 -8.54
C LEU A 35 -3.95 -8.61 -8.20
#